data_AF-A0A7G8BZ74-F1
#
_entry.id   AF-A0A7G8BZ74-F1
#
_cell.length_a   1.000
_cell.length_b   1.000
_cell.length_c   1.000
_cell.angle_alpha   90.00
_cell.angle_beta   90.00
_cell.angle_gamma   90.00
#
_symmetry.space_group_name_H-M   'P 1'
#
loop_
_entity.id
_entity.type
_entity.pdbx_description
1 polymer ?
#
loop_
_entity_poly.entity_id
_entity_poly.type
_entity_poly.pdbx_seq_one_letter_code
_entity_poly.pdbx_strand_id
1 'polypeptide(L)'
;MKWATTVRILRRAAITVIVLFLLLAAILRIQTYLFRRQAEHMMADFQALKLRQTKWPEAENLTRKWGKYGHYQGDCNASFCRYTIELQSPEIRMAQRLPHGAWENSSIVLAASRIFTPFSFLASRPATLRTTFVVQDAIVARKSAVFSYQVPSFHVNDGYALIATSHAASRLSSDEYLLTYSDQLAKHPYYTYNRPGGCSFCNMVRVSFVPDAPESEIRWLTTFNLSCLTNFMPCRYLEDIYPASEGWHLYDDRPGSANQVNSKVTVLPVECRVPIFARGREADQIFSVTSLRESQEQRLIEVDEKATVRLDSVLKGSAEYNPGESIDVITSTFRYYGQFEYTPLKIETPLTPGEHFLLLSMHGEKKPEPLNLERCLILPDTPEIRAELQRGIAQNDRLRYPDPNAGNFIPY
;
A
#
# COMPACT_ATOMS: atom_id res chain seq x y z
N MET A 1 31.07 62.87 -17.85
CA MET A 1 30.11 62.36 -18.85
C MET A 1 30.01 60.82 -18.96
N LYS A 2 31.05 60.02 -18.64
CA LYS A 2 31.02 58.54 -18.79
C LYS A 2 30.12 57.79 -17.78
N TRP A 3 29.83 58.37 -16.62
CA TRP A 3 29.03 57.71 -15.57
C TRP A 3 27.55 57.55 -15.97
N ALA A 4 26.96 58.56 -16.60
CA ALA A 4 25.55 58.53 -17.01
C ALA A 4 25.26 57.47 -18.09
N THR A 5 26.20 57.21 -18.99
CA THR A 5 26.08 56.15 -20.00
C THR A 5 26.17 54.75 -19.38
N THR A 6 27.10 54.54 -18.44
CA THR A 6 27.25 53.26 -17.74
C THR A 6 26.02 52.91 -16.93
N VAL A 7 25.44 53.87 -16.20
CA VAL A 7 24.21 53.65 -15.43
C VAL A 7 23.02 53.27 -16.32
N ARG A 8 22.87 53.90 -17.50
CA ARG A 8 21.81 53.55 -18.46
C ARG A 8 21.96 52.14 -19.02
N ILE A 9 23.19 51.71 -19.31
CA ILE A 9 23.48 50.36 -19.81
C ILE A 9 23.18 49.32 -18.73
N LEU A 10 23.67 49.52 -17.50
CA LEU A 10 23.41 48.63 -16.36
C LEU A 10 21.91 48.50 -16.07
N ARG A 11 21.16 49.62 -16.09
CA ARG A 11 19.71 49.60 -15.90
C ARG A 11 18.99 48.78 -16.97
N ARG A 12 19.36 48.95 -18.25
CA ARG A 12 18.78 48.16 -19.35
C ARG A 12 19.10 46.68 -19.20
N ALA A 13 20.35 46.34 -18.88
CA ALA A 13 20.76 44.96 -18.64
C ALA A 13 19.98 44.33 -17.47
N ALA A 14 19.84 45.04 -16.36
CA ALA A 14 19.06 44.59 -15.21
C ALA A 14 17.58 44.35 -15.56
N ILE A 15 16.95 45.28 -16.29
CA ILE A 15 15.56 45.11 -16.76
C ILE A 15 15.43 43.88 -17.67
N THR A 16 16.34 43.71 -18.64
CA THR A 16 16.33 42.54 -19.53
C THR A 16 16.43 41.23 -18.74
N VAL A 17 17.34 41.15 -17.76
CA VAL A 17 17.50 39.96 -16.91
C VAL A 17 16.23 39.69 -16.11
N ILE A 18 15.60 40.72 -15.52
CA ILE A 18 14.33 40.58 -14.79
C ILE A 18 13.22 40.08 -15.72
N VAL A 19 13.10 40.63 -16.92
CA VAL A 19 12.08 40.21 -17.90
C VAL A 19 12.30 38.75 -18.30
N LEU A 20 13.53 38.34 -18.59
CA LEU A 20 13.86 36.95 -18.91
C LEU A 20 13.55 36.01 -17.74
N PHE A 21 13.85 36.42 -16.50
CA PHE A 21 13.52 35.68 -15.29
C PHE A 21 12.01 35.48 -15.13
N LEU A 22 11.22 36.55 -15.30
CA LEU A 22 9.76 36.50 -15.22
C LEU A 22 9.16 35.62 -16.32
N LEU A 23 9.68 35.71 -17.55
CA LEU A 23 9.25 34.84 -18.65
C LEU A 23 9.55 33.37 -18.36
N LEU A 24 10.74 33.05 -17.84
CA LEU A 24 11.10 31.70 -17.45
C LEU A 24 10.19 31.18 -16.33
N ALA A 25 9.95 31.99 -15.29
CA ALA A 25 9.05 31.63 -14.20
C ALA A 25 7.61 31.40 -14.69
N ALA A 26 7.12 32.23 -15.63
CA ALA A 26 5.81 32.05 -16.24
C ALA A 26 5.73 30.77 -17.07
N ILE A 27 6.75 30.45 -17.89
CA ILE A 27 6.82 29.21 -18.67
C ILE A 27 6.77 28.00 -17.75
N LEU A 28 7.59 27.98 -16.68
CA LEU A 28 7.62 26.89 -15.71
C LEU A 28 6.26 26.73 -15.02
N ARG A 29 5.63 27.83 -14.57
CA ARG A 29 4.27 27.82 -13.99
C ARG A 29 3.23 27.22 -14.92
N ILE A 30 3.25 27.61 -16.20
CA ILE A 30 2.34 27.06 -17.22
C ILE A 30 2.59 25.56 -17.38
N GLN A 31 3.84 25.13 -17.48
CA GLN A 31 4.18 23.71 -17.61
C GLN A 31 3.74 22.89 -16.40
N THR A 32 3.90 23.42 -15.18
CA THR A 32 3.45 22.76 -13.95
C THR A 32 1.92 22.71 -13.83
N TYR A 33 1.22 23.76 -14.24
CA TYR A 33 -0.24 23.74 -14.33
C TYR A 33 -0.74 22.71 -15.34
N LEU A 34 -0.10 22.64 -16.52
CA LEU A 34 -0.41 21.61 -17.53
C LEU A 34 -0.12 20.21 -17.01
N PHE A 35 1.00 20.01 -16.30
CA PHE A 35 1.33 18.74 -15.66
C PHE A 35 0.27 18.34 -14.63
N ARG A 36 -0.11 19.26 -13.72
CA ARG A 36 -1.17 19.03 -12.74
C ARG A 36 -2.48 18.63 -13.42
N ARG A 37 -2.93 19.40 -14.41
CA ARG A 37 -4.17 19.10 -15.15
C ARG A 37 -4.10 17.74 -15.85
N GLN A 38 -2.96 17.41 -16.44
CA GLN A 38 -2.75 16.12 -17.08
C GLN A 38 -2.79 14.96 -16.05
N ALA A 39 -2.16 15.15 -14.89
CA ALA A 39 -2.19 14.21 -13.78
C ALA A 39 -3.61 14.01 -13.23
N GLU A 40 -4.39 15.09 -13.06
CA GLU A 40 -5.80 15.03 -12.67
C GLU A 40 -6.64 14.25 -13.69
N HIS A 41 -6.46 14.50 -14.99
CA HIS A 41 -7.14 13.74 -16.04
C HIS A 41 -6.74 12.26 -16.06
N MET A 42 -5.45 11.96 -15.87
CA MET A 42 -4.96 10.58 -15.79
C MET A 42 -5.57 9.85 -14.59
N MET A 43 -5.62 10.48 -13.42
CA MET A 43 -6.23 9.90 -12.23
C MET A 43 -7.72 9.69 -12.42
N ALA A 44 -8.43 10.63 -13.06
CA ALA A 44 -9.85 10.46 -13.36
C ALA A 44 -10.10 9.25 -14.27
N ASP A 45 -9.30 9.09 -15.33
CA ASP A 45 -9.40 7.93 -16.21
C ASP A 45 -9.03 6.61 -15.49
N PHE A 46 -7.97 6.64 -14.67
CA PHE A 46 -7.52 5.48 -13.89
C PHE A 46 -8.57 5.06 -12.85
N GLN A 47 -9.19 6.02 -12.17
CA GLN A 47 -10.28 5.76 -11.22
C GLN A 47 -11.54 5.24 -11.90
N ALA A 48 -11.77 5.57 -13.18
CA ALA A 48 -12.87 5.01 -13.96
C ALA A 48 -12.69 3.50 -14.24
N LEU A 49 -11.45 2.97 -14.14
CA LEU A 49 -11.21 1.54 -14.16
C LEU A 49 -11.72 0.90 -12.86
N LYS A 50 -12.89 0.29 -12.95
CA LYS A 50 -13.48 -0.56 -11.91
C LYS A 50 -12.85 -1.95 -11.94
N LEU A 51 -12.36 -2.39 -10.79
CA LEU A 51 -11.75 -3.71 -10.66
C LEU A 51 -12.81 -4.80 -10.90
N ARG A 52 -12.42 -5.85 -11.62
CA ARG A 52 -13.26 -7.00 -12.01
C ARG A 52 -14.51 -6.67 -12.86
N GLN A 53 -14.74 -5.41 -13.21
CA GLN A 53 -15.87 -4.96 -14.02
C GLN A 53 -15.42 -4.41 -15.38
N THR A 54 -14.30 -3.69 -15.40
CA THR A 54 -13.78 -3.07 -16.63
C THR A 54 -13.22 -4.14 -17.56
N LYS A 55 -13.72 -4.18 -18.79
CA LYS A 55 -13.31 -5.16 -19.81
C LYS A 55 -12.11 -4.68 -20.61
N TRP A 56 -11.43 -5.62 -21.28
CA TRP A 56 -10.26 -5.34 -22.10
C TRP A 56 -10.44 -4.20 -23.11
N PRO A 57 -11.52 -4.09 -23.90
CA PRO A 57 -11.64 -3.00 -24.89
C PRO A 57 -11.63 -1.60 -24.27
N GLU A 58 -12.18 -1.46 -23.05
CA GLU A 58 -12.16 -0.19 -22.31
C GLU A 58 -10.75 0.12 -21.79
N ALA A 59 -10.06 -0.89 -21.26
CA ALA A 59 -8.66 -0.77 -20.82
C ALA A 59 -7.70 -0.49 -21.99
N GLU A 60 -7.90 -1.12 -23.14
CA GLU A 60 -7.15 -0.88 -24.38
C GLU A 60 -7.38 0.55 -24.91
N ASN A 61 -8.59 1.09 -24.77
CA ASN A 61 -8.82 2.48 -25.11
C ASN A 61 -7.95 3.43 -24.25
N LEU A 62 -7.78 3.09 -22.97
CA LEU A 62 -6.89 3.82 -22.08
C LEU A 62 -5.41 3.70 -22.49
N THR A 63 -4.96 2.51 -22.90
CA THR A 63 -3.58 2.32 -23.38
C THR A 63 -3.30 3.14 -24.64
N ARG A 64 -4.26 3.24 -25.56
CA ARG A 64 -4.14 4.12 -26.74
C ARG A 64 -4.12 5.59 -26.35
N LYS A 65 -5.01 6.01 -25.45
CA LYS A 65 -5.11 7.41 -24.98
C LYS A 65 -3.82 7.88 -24.31
N TRP A 66 -3.22 7.04 -23.47
CA TRP A 66 -2.01 7.37 -22.71
C TRP A 66 -0.72 6.80 -23.31
N GLY A 67 -0.75 6.26 -24.53
CA GLY A 67 0.36 5.57 -25.19
C GLY A 67 1.70 6.31 -25.20
N LYS A 68 1.66 7.65 -25.27
CA LYS A 68 2.87 8.50 -25.20
C LYS A 68 3.60 8.43 -23.85
N TYR A 69 2.87 8.18 -22.78
CA TYR A 69 3.35 8.16 -21.39
C TYR A 69 3.33 6.76 -20.79
N GLY A 70 2.80 5.79 -21.54
CA GLY A 70 2.59 4.44 -21.07
C GLY A 70 3.53 3.43 -21.72
N HIS A 71 3.79 2.36 -21.00
CA HIS A 71 4.56 1.23 -21.46
C HIS A 71 4.00 -0.06 -20.85
N TYR A 72 4.30 -1.18 -21.48
CA TYR A 72 3.96 -2.52 -21.00
C TYR A 72 5.18 -3.42 -21.05
N GLN A 73 5.16 -4.50 -20.26
CA GLN A 73 6.20 -5.53 -20.25
C GLN A 73 5.61 -6.82 -20.83
N GLY A 74 6.33 -7.44 -21.77
CA GLY A 74 5.87 -8.66 -22.46
C GLY A 74 4.76 -8.39 -23.47
N ASP A 75 3.91 -9.39 -23.72
CA ASP A 75 2.71 -9.22 -24.55
C ASP A 75 1.61 -8.50 -23.76
N CYS A 76 0.97 -7.51 -24.40
CA CYS A 76 -0.18 -6.81 -23.83
C CYS A 76 -1.42 -7.09 -24.66
N ASN A 77 -2.26 -8.00 -24.18
CA ASN A 77 -3.50 -8.40 -24.84
C ASN A 77 -4.60 -8.73 -23.81
N ALA A 78 -5.73 -9.28 -24.27
CA ALA A 78 -6.85 -9.62 -23.40
C ALA A 78 -6.53 -10.71 -22.36
N SER A 79 -5.61 -11.64 -22.63
CA SER A 79 -5.28 -12.71 -21.66
C SER A 79 -4.47 -12.17 -20.49
N PHE A 80 -3.49 -11.32 -20.77
CA PHE A 80 -2.67 -10.64 -19.79
C PHE A 80 -2.13 -9.32 -20.36
N CYS A 81 -2.18 -8.26 -19.58
CA CYS A 81 -1.44 -7.03 -19.85
C CYS A 81 -1.15 -6.29 -18.55
N ARG A 82 0.14 -6.03 -18.28
CA ARG A 82 0.57 -5.06 -17.27
C ARG A 82 0.93 -3.75 -17.97
N TYR A 83 0.10 -2.73 -17.78
CA TYR A 83 0.30 -1.43 -18.40
C TYR A 83 0.58 -0.37 -17.33
N THR A 84 1.66 0.38 -17.52
CA THR A 84 2.09 1.45 -16.60
C THR A 84 2.09 2.76 -17.35
N ILE A 85 1.43 3.77 -16.79
CA ILE A 85 1.47 5.16 -17.26
C ILE A 85 2.29 5.96 -16.26
N GLU A 86 3.27 6.73 -16.73
CA GLU A 86 4.10 7.57 -15.90
C GLU A 86 4.13 9.02 -16.40
N LEU A 87 3.69 9.93 -15.53
CA LEU A 87 3.81 11.36 -15.74
C LEU A 87 4.87 11.91 -14.82
N GLN A 88 5.80 12.65 -15.40
CA GLN A 88 6.87 13.32 -14.69
C GLN A 88 6.79 14.83 -14.90
N SER A 89 7.05 15.55 -13.82
CA SER A 89 7.24 17.00 -13.83
C SER A 89 8.35 17.42 -14.83
N PRO A 90 8.30 18.66 -15.36
CA PRO A 90 9.34 19.19 -16.26
C PRO A 90 10.76 19.07 -15.69
N GLU A 91 10.91 19.23 -14.37
CA GLU A 91 12.18 19.20 -13.65
C GLU A 91 12.81 17.82 -13.74
N ILE A 92 12.02 16.78 -13.44
CA ILE A 92 12.47 15.38 -13.50
C ILE A 92 12.85 15.02 -14.94
N ARG A 93 12.04 15.43 -15.93
CA ARG A 93 12.37 15.16 -17.35
C ARG A 93 13.62 15.89 -17.82
N MET A 94 13.84 17.12 -17.36
CA MET A 94 15.05 17.88 -17.67
C MET A 94 16.28 17.23 -17.00
N ALA A 95 16.12 16.83 -15.74
CA ALA A 95 17.10 16.10 -14.96
C ALA A 95 17.55 14.80 -15.65
N GLN A 96 16.61 14.00 -16.14
CA GLN A 96 16.90 12.74 -16.85
C GLN A 96 17.60 12.92 -18.20
N ARG A 97 17.55 14.11 -18.81
CA ARG A 97 18.27 14.40 -20.07
C ARG A 97 19.75 14.74 -19.83
N LEU A 98 20.14 15.03 -18.59
CA LEU A 98 21.54 15.24 -18.27
C LEU A 98 22.30 13.90 -18.35
N PRO A 99 23.53 13.87 -18.88
CA PRO A 99 24.35 12.65 -18.90
C PRO A 99 24.44 12.03 -17.50
N HIS A 100 24.44 10.70 -17.38
CA HIS A 100 24.45 10.02 -16.07
C HIS A 100 25.63 10.48 -15.19
N GLY A 101 26.81 10.75 -15.77
CA GLY A 101 27.98 11.28 -15.04
C GLY A 101 27.87 12.75 -14.60
N ALA A 102 26.86 13.51 -15.07
CA ALA A 102 26.60 14.86 -14.59
C ALA A 102 26.02 14.88 -13.17
N TRP A 103 25.35 13.80 -12.76
CA TRP A 103 24.81 13.63 -11.41
C TRP A 103 25.90 13.29 -10.39
N GLU A 104 26.92 12.54 -10.81
CA GLU A 104 28.09 12.21 -10.00
C GLU A 104 28.97 13.44 -9.75
N ASN A 105 28.98 14.39 -10.69
CA ASN A 105 29.61 15.71 -10.50
C ASN A 105 28.75 16.60 -9.61
N SER A 106 28.82 16.36 -8.31
CA SER A 106 28.12 17.10 -7.25
C SER A 106 28.21 18.63 -7.43
N SER A 107 29.32 19.17 -7.94
CA SER A 107 29.48 20.61 -8.18
C SER A 107 28.51 21.20 -9.21
N ILE A 108 28.19 20.48 -10.29
CA ILE A 108 27.25 20.95 -11.33
C ILE A 108 25.82 20.87 -10.80
N VAL A 109 25.49 19.78 -10.09
CA VAL A 109 24.17 19.60 -9.46
C VAL A 109 23.95 20.65 -8.37
N LEU A 110 24.96 20.93 -7.55
CA LEU A 110 24.93 21.97 -6.52
C LEU A 110 24.83 23.39 -7.13
N ALA A 111 25.51 23.65 -8.24
CA ALA A 111 25.42 24.94 -8.92
C ALA A 111 24.05 25.13 -9.56
N ALA A 112 23.55 24.11 -10.26
CA ALA A 112 22.21 24.10 -10.83
C ALA A 112 21.17 24.26 -9.72
N SER A 113 21.25 23.48 -8.63
CA SER A 113 20.29 23.56 -7.54
C SER A 113 20.26 24.95 -6.90
N ARG A 114 21.41 25.61 -6.70
CA ARG A 114 21.48 26.99 -6.18
C ARG A 114 20.84 28.01 -7.13
N ILE A 115 21.05 27.86 -8.44
CA ILE A 115 20.43 28.73 -9.45
C ILE A 115 18.93 28.49 -9.51
N PHE A 116 18.48 27.23 -9.37
CA PHE A 116 17.09 26.83 -9.44
C PHE A 116 16.33 26.95 -8.10
N THR A 117 17.01 27.10 -6.96
CA THR A 117 16.36 27.25 -5.63
C THR A 117 15.35 28.41 -5.59
N PRO A 118 15.65 29.64 -6.07
CA PRO A 118 14.62 30.67 -6.10
C PRO A 118 13.45 30.32 -7.04
N PHE A 119 13.67 29.51 -8.06
CA PHE A 119 12.62 29.04 -8.97
C PHE A 119 11.78 27.89 -8.38
N SER A 120 12.33 27.05 -7.50
CA SER A 120 11.58 25.96 -6.87
C SER A 120 10.49 26.47 -5.91
N PHE A 121 10.68 27.65 -5.32
CA PHE A 121 9.61 28.37 -4.61
C PHE A 121 8.57 28.94 -5.56
N LEU A 122 9.03 29.44 -6.71
CA LEU A 122 8.21 30.25 -7.59
C LEU A 122 7.50 29.49 -8.69
N ALA A 123 7.85 28.26 -9.04
CA ALA A 123 7.33 27.72 -10.30
C ALA A 123 7.00 26.25 -10.33
N SER A 124 7.78 25.38 -9.70
CA SER A 124 7.60 23.94 -9.90
C SER A 124 8.27 23.09 -8.83
N ARG A 125 7.68 21.92 -8.60
CA ARG A 125 8.14 20.95 -7.59
C ARG A 125 8.31 19.60 -8.27
N PRO A 126 9.48 18.95 -8.13
CA PRO A 126 9.69 17.65 -8.73
C PRO A 126 8.65 16.67 -8.21
N ALA A 127 7.88 16.11 -9.13
CA ALA A 127 6.86 15.14 -8.83
C ALA A 127 6.73 14.11 -9.95
N THR A 128 6.40 12.89 -9.55
CA THR A 128 6.10 11.77 -10.44
C THR A 128 4.76 11.18 -10.01
N LEU A 129 3.89 10.97 -10.98
CA LEU A 129 2.65 10.22 -10.81
C LEU A 129 2.69 9.01 -11.73
N ARG A 130 2.62 7.82 -11.13
CA ARG A 130 2.64 6.55 -11.84
C ARG A 130 1.36 5.80 -11.53
N THR A 131 0.69 5.29 -12.55
CA THR A 131 -0.46 4.40 -12.40
C THR A 131 -0.20 3.12 -13.18
N THR A 132 -0.48 1.97 -12.57
CA THR A 132 -0.37 0.67 -13.22
C THR A 132 -1.68 -0.06 -13.11
N PHE A 133 -2.09 -0.76 -14.15
CA PHE A 133 -3.18 -1.71 -14.08
C PHE A 133 -2.79 -3.03 -14.73
N VAL A 134 -3.41 -4.10 -14.25
CA VAL A 134 -3.21 -5.46 -14.77
C VAL A 134 -4.54 -5.96 -15.29
N VAL A 135 -4.56 -6.29 -16.57
CA VAL A 135 -5.63 -7.05 -17.21
C VAL A 135 -5.29 -8.53 -17.13
N GLN A 136 -6.26 -9.34 -16.75
CA GLN A 136 -6.18 -10.78 -16.82
C GLN A 136 -7.54 -11.33 -17.21
N ASP A 137 -7.59 -12.35 -18.07
CA ASP A 137 -8.85 -12.98 -18.48
C ASP A 137 -9.88 -11.95 -19.01
N ALA A 138 -9.40 -10.98 -19.80
CA ALA A 138 -10.14 -9.88 -20.41
C ALA A 138 -10.79 -8.87 -19.44
N ILE A 139 -10.41 -8.88 -18.16
CA ILE A 139 -10.90 -7.94 -17.14
C ILE A 139 -9.75 -7.25 -16.40
N VAL A 140 -9.95 -6.02 -15.92
CA VAL A 140 -8.97 -5.33 -15.06
C VAL A 140 -8.97 -5.98 -13.67
N ALA A 141 -7.96 -6.79 -13.38
CA ALA A 141 -7.83 -7.54 -12.13
C ALA A 141 -7.12 -6.72 -11.04
N ARG A 142 -6.16 -5.86 -11.39
CA ARG A 142 -5.41 -5.04 -10.43
C ARG A 142 -5.24 -3.62 -10.92
N LYS A 143 -5.09 -2.72 -9.96
CA LYS A 143 -4.65 -1.35 -10.20
C LYS A 143 -3.80 -0.87 -9.05
N SER A 144 -2.84 0.00 -9.35
CA SER A 144 -2.02 0.70 -8.38
C SER A 144 -1.71 2.11 -8.86
N ALA A 145 -1.51 3.00 -7.90
CA ALA A 145 -1.11 4.37 -8.15
C ALA A 145 -0.08 4.81 -7.12
N VAL A 146 0.93 5.53 -7.60
CA VAL A 146 2.04 6.05 -6.81
C VAL A 146 2.20 7.51 -7.13
N PHE A 147 2.10 8.35 -6.11
CA PHE A 147 2.41 9.77 -6.22
C PHE A 147 3.63 10.08 -5.36
N SER A 148 4.71 10.53 -6.00
CA SER A 148 5.93 11.00 -5.36
C SER A 148 6.07 12.50 -5.58
N TYR A 149 6.34 13.23 -4.50
CA TYR A 149 6.44 14.68 -4.48
C TYR A 149 7.65 15.09 -3.62
N GLN A 150 8.56 15.88 -4.20
CA GLN A 150 9.71 16.39 -3.45
C GLN A 150 9.35 17.69 -2.73
N VAL A 151 9.56 17.71 -1.42
CA VAL A 151 9.40 18.91 -0.59
C VAL A 151 10.64 19.78 -0.78
N PRO A 152 10.50 21.01 -1.30
CA PRO A 152 11.65 21.90 -1.45
C PRO A 152 12.21 22.30 -0.09
N SER A 153 13.53 22.25 0.05
CA SER A 153 14.24 22.76 1.23
C SER A 153 15.16 23.93 0.86
N PHE A 154 15.38 24.83 1.83
CA PHE A 154 16.35 25.92 1.73
C PHE A 154 17.80 25.43 1.82
N HIS A 155 18.02 24.25 2.42
CA HIS A 155 19.32 23.62 2.56
C HIS A 155 19.38 22.41 1.64
N VAL A 156 20.51 22.26 0.95
CA VAL A 156 20.69 21.24 -0.09
C VAL A 156 20.55 19.80 0.45
N ASN A 157 20.67 19.61 1.77
CA ASN A 157 20.62 18.30 2.41
C ASN A 157 19.33 18.03 3.20
N ASP A 158 18.40 18.99 3.29
CA ASP A 158 17.22 18.88 4.18
C ASP A 158 15.91 18.66 3.40
N GLY A 159 16.01 18.40 2.09
CA GLY A 159 14.85 18.01 1.28
C GLY A 159 14.42 16.59 1.63
N TYR A 160 13.12 16.34 1.58
CA TYR A 160 12.56 14.99 1.71
C TYR A 160 11.46 14.77 0.69
N ALA A 161 11.16 13.51 0.39
CA ALA A 161 10.04 13.15 -0.47
C ALA A 161 8.79 12.79 0.36
N LEU A 162 7.63 13.15 -0.16
CA LEU A 162 6.34 12.60 0.24
C LEU A 162 5.95 11.57 -0.82
N ILE A 163 5.69 10.33 -0.41
CA ILE A 163 5.35 9.23 -1.33
C ILE A 163 4.09 8.54 -0.85
N ALA A 164 3.05 8.53 -1.67
CA ALA A 164 1.83 7.81 -1.38
C ALA A 164 1.61 6.73 -2.43
N THR A 165 1.52 5.49 -1.98
CA THR A 165 1.27 4.31 -2.81
C THR A 165 -0.06 3.71 -2.41
N SER A 166 -0.90 3.41 -3.39
CA SER A 166 -2.15 2.70 -3.21
C SER A 166 -2.25 1.59 -4.23
N HIS A 167 -2.52 0.36 -3.81
CA HIS A 167 -2.57 -0.78 -4.73
C HIS A 167 -3.58 -1.84 -4.30
N ALA A 168 -4.15 -2.49 -5.32
CA ALA A 168 -5.00 -3.64 -5.12
C ALA A 168 -4.16 -4.88 -4.80
N ALA A 169 -4.55 -5.64 -3.78
CA ALA A 169 -3.91 -6.89 -3.39
C ALA A 169 -4.95 -8.00 -3.14
N SER A 170 -4.61 -9.26 -3.43
CA SER A 170 -5.51 -10.40 -3.14
C SER A 170 -5.72 -10.59 -1.64
N ARG A 171 -4.69 -10.22 -0.89
CA ARG A 171 -4.57 -10.34 0.56
C ARG A 171 -3.89 -9.09 1.09
N LEU A 172 -4.24 -8.72 2.30
CA LEU A 172 -3.71 -7.56 3.00
C LEU A 172 -2.62 -7.95 4.00
N SER A 173 -2.52 -9.24 4.36
CA SER A 173 -1.52 -9.77 5.29
C SER A 173 -0.27 -10.38 4.61
N SER A 174 -0.16 -10.34 3.28
CA SER A 174 0.90 -11.07 2.56
C SER A 174 2.27 -10.39 2.53
N ASP A 175 2.39 -9.16 3.01
CA ASP A 175 3.70 -8.52 3.16
C ASP A 175 4.39 -9.11 4.39
N GLU A 176 5.59 -9.66 4.14
CA GLU A 176 6.45 -10.57 4.94
C GLU A 176 6.73 -10.18 6.41
N TYR A 177 6.18 -9.07 6.89
CA TYR A 177 6.41 -8.58 8.24
C TYR A 177 5.10 -8.14 8.91
N LEU A 178 4.71 -8.98 9.87
CA LEU A 178 3.97 -8.70 11.11
C LEU A 178 2.43 -8.71 11.03
N LEU A 179 1.85 -9.63 11.80
CA LEU A 179 0.48 -9.63 12.33
C LEU A 179 0.08 -8.34 13.11
N THR A 180 0.93 -7.29 13.12
CA THR A 180 0.56 -5.93 13.57
C THR A 180 -0.65 -5.33 12.83
N TYR A 181 -1.15 -5.98 11.78
CA TYR A 181 -2.30 -5.53 10.98
C TYR A 181 -3.66 -6.05 11.47
N SER A 182 -3.75 -6.93 12.47
CA SER A 182 -5.05 -7.42 12.96
C SER A 182 -5.95 -6.27 13.44
N ASP A 183 -5.37 -5.25 14.07
CA ASP A 183 -6.09 -4.04 14.51
C ASP A 183 -6.65 -3.25 13.33
N GLN A 184 -5.88 -3.15 12.25
CA GLN A 184 -6.34 -2.47 11.05
C GLN A 184 -7.43 -3.27 10.36
N LEU A 185 -7.27 -4.59 10.18
CA LEU A 185 -8.29 -5.43 9.56
C LEU A 185 -9.59 -5.51 10.37
N ALA A 186 -9.52 -5.38 11.69
CA ALA A 186 -10.70 -5.28 12.55
C ALA A 186 -11.47 -3.97 12.33
N LYS A 187 -10.77 -2.85 12.06
CA LYS A 187 -11.38 -1.53 11.79
C LYS A 187 -11.75 -1.35 10.31
N HIS A 188 -10.95 -1.91 9.43
CA HIS A 188 -10.89 -1.68 7.98
C HIS A 188 -10.70 -3.03 7.27
N PRO A 189 -11.76 -3.83 7.12
CA PRO A 189 -11.63 -5.18 6.58
C PRO A 189 -11.26 -5.22 5.09
N TYR A 190 -11.26 -4.08 4.40
CA TYR A 190 -11.02 -3.96 2.95
C TYR A 190 -9.69 -3.31 2.60
N TYR A 191 -8.95 -2.73 3.56
CA TYR A 191 -7.64 -2.17 3.31
C TYR A 191 -6.75 -2.17 4.55
N THR A 192 -5.45 -2.10 4.32
CA THR A 192 -4.42 -1.86 5.32
C THR A 192 -3.53 -0.72 4.84
N TYR A 193 -2.88 -0.06 5.79
CA TYR A 193 -1.92 0.99 5.53
C TYR A 193 -0.69 0.80 6.41
N ASN A 194 0.49 1.07 5.86
CA ASN A 194 1.73 1.01 6.61
C ASN A 194 2.73 2.07 6.16
N ARG A 195 3.76 2.24 6.99
CA ARG A 195 4.96 2.98 6.65
C ARG A 195 5.96 1.98 6.06
N PRO A 196 6.18 1.97 4.74
CA PRO A 196 7.25 1.15 4.20
C PRO A 196 8.60 1.63 4.77
N GLY A 197 9.45 0.68 5.16
CA GLY A 197 10.82 0.97 5.58
C GLY A 197 11.73 1.34 4.40
N GLY A 198 13.00 1.61 4.69
CA GLY A 198 14.05 1.67 3.67
C GLY A 198 14.36 3.03 3.04
N CYS A 199 13.74 4.12 3.49
CA CYS A 199 14.04 5.47 3.01
C CYS A 199 14.32 6.44 4.16
N SER A 200 15.55 6.96 4.22
CA SER A 200 16.00 7.87 5.28
C SER A 200 15.53 9.32 5.11
N PHE A 201 15.11 9.71 3.90
CA PHE A 201 14.75 11.09 3.56
C PHE A 201 13.37 11.17 2.89
N CYS A 202 12.43 10.35 3.34
CA CYS A 202 11.06 10.46 2.86
C CYS A 202 10.01 9.99 3.87
N ASN A 203 8.83 10.60 3.75
CA ASN A 203 7.61 10.15 4.40
C ASN A 203 6.77 9.42 3.36
N MET A 204 6.50 8.15 3.62
CA MET A 204 5.82 7.23 2.75
C MET A 204 4.60 6.62 3.43
N VAL A 205 3.55 6.43 2.66
CA VAL A 205 2.47 5.51 3.02
C VAL A 205 2.24 4.54 1.90
N ARG A 206 2.11 3.27 2.25
CA ARG A 206 1.63 2.23 1.36
C ARG A 206 0.26 1.80 1.87
N VAL A 207 -0.71 1.85 0.98
CA VAL A 207 -2.06 1.32 1.18
C VAL A 207 -2.23 0.11 0.27
N SER A 208 -2.68 -0.97 0.87
CA SER A 208 -3.12 -2.18 0.19
C SER A 208 -4.63 -2.27 0.36
N PHE A 209 -5.38 -2.49 -0.71
CA PHE A 209 -6.83 -2.68 -0.63
C PHE A 209 -7.26 -3.89 -1.46
N VAL A 210 -8.39 -4.51 -1.11
CA VAL A 210 -8.88 -5.66 -1.87
C VAL A 210 -9.70 -5.23 -3.07
N PRO A 211 -9.69 -5.97 -4.19
CA PRO A 211 -10.47 -5.63 -5.38
C PRO A 211 -11.98 -5.52 -5.15
N ASP A 212 -12.51 -6.23 -4.16
CA ASP A 212 -13.93 -6.23 -3.80
C ASP A 212 -14.31 -5.16 -2.77
N ALA A 213 -13.38 -4.26 -2.43
CA ALA A 213 -13.69 -3.11 -1.58
C ALA A 213 -14.78 -2.25 -2.24
N PRO A 214 -15.66 -1.59 -1.47
CA PRO A 214 -16.62 -0.63 -2.01
C PRO A 214 -15.95 0.39 -2.95
N GLU A 215 -16.55 0.66 -4.11
CA GLU A 215 -15.97 1.59 -5.11
C GLU A 215 -15.71 2.99 -4.55
N SER A 216 -16.53 3.46 -3.61
CA SER A 216 -16.29 4.73 -2.90
C SER A 216 -15.00 4.70 -2.06
N GLU A 217 -14.71 3.56 -1.44
CA GLU A 217 -13.52 3.34 -0.61
C GLU A 217 -12.28 3.21 -1.50
N ILE A 218 -12.34 2.43 -2.57
CA ILE A 218 -11.27 2.35 -3.58
C ILE A 218 -10.96 3.74 -4.15
N ARG A 219 -12.00 4.53 -4.49
CA ARG A 219 -11.83 5.88 -5.01
C ARG A 219 -11.16 6.80 -4.00
N TRP A 220 -11.59 6.76 -2.74
CA TRP A 220 -10.98 7.52 -1.65
C TRP A 220 -9.50 7.14 -1.46
N LEU A 221 -9.20 5.83 -1.37
CA LEU A 221 -7.83 5.31 -1.25
C LEU A 221 -6.95 5.53 -2.48
N THR A 222 -7.51 5.88 -3.64
CA THR A 222 -6.75 6.17 -4.87
C THR A 222 -6.81 7.65 -5.26
N THR A 223 -7.24 8.53 -4.36
CA THR A 223 -7.28 9.98 -4.59
C THR A 223 -6.04 10.65 -4.01
N PHE A 224 -5.30 11.36 -4.86
CA PHE A 224 -4.19 12.22 -4.45
C PHE A 224 -4.58 13.69 -4.55
N ASN A 225 -4.09 14.50 -3.62
CA ASN A 225 -4.21 15.94 -3.70
C ASN A 225 -3.03 16.52 -4.50
N LEU A 226 -3.32 16.87 -5.75
CA LEU A 226 -2.34 17.41 -6.69
C LEU A 226 -2.22 18.94 -6.62
N SER A 227 -2.97 19.60 -5.73
CA SER A 227 -2.98 21.07 -5.64
C SER A 227 -1.62 21.66 -5.26
N CYS A 228 -0.83 20.92 -4.49
CA CYS A 228 0.53 21.28 -4.12
C CYS A 228 1.51 21.35 -5.29
N LEU A 229 1.15 20.90 -6.49
CA LEU A 229 1.99 21.14 -7.66
C LEU A 229 1.98 22.63 -8.04
N THR A 230 0.86 23.32 -7.82
CA THR A 230 0.66 24.71 -8.27
C THR A 230 0.52 25.72 -7.13
N ASN A 231 0.22 25.27 -5.91
CA ASN A 231 0.05 26.15 -4.75
C ASN A 231 1.36 26.83 -4.37
N PHE A 232 1.26 28.08 -3.91
CA PHE A 232 2.42 28.84 -3.45
C PHE A 232 3.11 28.15 -2.27
N MET A 233 2.33 27.60 -1.33
CA MET A 233 2.85 26.84 -0.20
C MET A 233 3.09 25.36 -0.57
N PRO A 234 4.22 24.77 -0.14
CA PRO A 234 4.48 23.35 -0.31
C PRO A 234 3.62 22.50 0.61
N CYS A 235 3.15 21.36 0.07
CA CYS A 235 2.81 20.20 0.89
C CYS A 235 4.03 19.86 1.74
N ARG A 236 3.80 19.64 3.04
CA ARG A 236 4.84 19.28 4.01
C ARG A 236 4.53 17.94 4.67
N TYR A 237 3.26 17.59 4.75
CA TYR A 237 2.80 16.38 5.41
C TYR A 237 2.20 15.41 4.40
N LEU A 238 2.10 14.15 4.81
CA LEU A 238 1.65 13.09 3.92
C LEU A 238 0.17 13.25 3.57
N GLU A 239 -0.63 13.64 4.56
CA GLU A 239 -2.04 14.00 4.44
C GLU A 239 -2.28 15.16 3.46
N ASP A 240 -1.29 16.05 3.26
CA ASP A 240 -1.41 17.14 2.29
C ASP A 240 -1.45 16.61 0.84
N ILE A 241 -0.70 15.53 0.53
CA ILE A 241 -0.69 14.90 -0.80
C ILE A 241 -1.65 13.72 -0.90
N TYR A 242 -2.01 13.12 0.22
CA TYR A 242 -2.81 11.91 0.29
C TYR A 242 -3.85 11.99 1.41
N PRO A 243 -5.02 12.61 1.13
CA PRO A 243 -6.03 12.88 2.15
C PRO A 243 -6.55 11.63 2.88
N ALA A 244 -6.45 10.45 2.27
CA ALA A 244 -6.85 9.21 2.93
C ALA A 244 -6.05 8.90 4.20
N SER A 245 -4.82 9.43 4.32
CA SER A 245 -4.00 9.23 5.53
C SER A 245 -4.34 10.17 6.68
N GLU A 246 -5.34 11.04 6.53
CA GLU A 246 -5.81 11.90 7.62
C GLU A 246 -6.31 11.02 8.78
N GLY A 247 -5.69 11.17 9.95
CA GLY A 247 -6.01 10.38 11.15
C GLY A 247 -5.26 9.04 11.30
N TRP A 248 -4.38 8.67 10.36
CA TRP A 248 -3.54 7.47 10.52
C TRP A 248 -2.30 7.71 11.39
N HIS A 249 -1.88 8.98 11.53
CA HIS A 249 -0.78 9.40 12.42
C HIS A 249 0.54 8.61 12.23
N LEU A 250 0.86 8.23 10.98
CA LEU A 250 2.01 7.37 10.65
C LEU A 250 3.39 7.92 11.04
N TYR A 251 3.49 9.23 11.27
CA TYR A 251 4.74 9.96 11.48
C TYR A 251 4.74 10.80 12.77
N ASP A 252 3.74 10.64 13.63
CA ASP A 252 3.74 11.34 14.92
C ASP A 252 4.79 10.69 15.84
N ASP A 253 5.98 11.27 15.92
CA ASP A 253 7.12 10.84 16.76
C ASP A 253 6.85 10.86 18.28
N ARG A 254 5.61 11.02 18.73
CA ARG A 254 5.32 10.94 20.16
C ARG A 254 5.47 9.48 20.59
N PRO A 255 6.37 9.14 21.52
CA PRO A 255 6.36 7.83 22.15
C PRO A 255 4.97 7.63 22.78
N GLY A 256 4.15 6.77 22.16
CA GLY A 256 2.74 6.56 22.53
C GLY A 256 1.68 7.16 21.57
N SER A 257 2.04 7.64 20.37
CA SER A 257 1.07 8.20 19.42
C SER A 257 0.12 7.14 18.84
N ALA A 258 -1.18 7.47 18.91
CA ALA A 258 -2.36 6.93 18.23
C ALA A 258 -2.76 5.44 18.39
N ASN A 259 -1.85 4.50 18.67
CA ASN A 259 -2.23 3.09 18.92
C ASN A 259 -2.15 2.67 20.39
N GLN A 260 -1.52 3.47 21.27
CA GLN A 260 -1.77 3.41 22.72
C GLN A 260 -2.99 4.27 23.08
N VAL A 261 -4.10 4.08 22.37
CA VAL A 261 -5.38 4.46 22.97
C VAL A 261 -5.46 3.67 24.27
N ASN A 262 -5.71 4.36 25.38
CA ASN A 262 -6.26 3.82 26.63
C ASN A 262 -7.55 3.07 26.31
N SER A 263 -7.43 1.98 25.57
CA SER A 263 -8.50 1.10 25.16
C SER A 263 -8.85 0.44 26.46
N LYS A 264 -9.95 0.91 27.07
CA LYS A 264 -10.71 0.12 28.05
C LYS A 264 -10.62 -1.31 27.56
N VAL A 265 -9.94 -2.16 28.33
CA VAL A 265 -9.59 -3.54 27.97
C VAL A 265 -10.82 -4.16 27.30
N THR A 266 -10.81 -4.24 25.98
CA THR A 266 -11.88 -4.90 25.26
C THR A 266 -11.75 -6.37 25.56
N VAL A 267 -12.86 -7.02 25.87
CA VAL A 267 -12.88 -8.42 26.37
C VAL A 267 -12.29 -9.42 25.36
N LEU A 268 -12.28 -9.08 24.07
CA LEU A 268 -11.79 -9.96 23.00
C LEU A 268 -10.43 -9.51 22.46
N PRO A 269 -9.50 -10.45 22.18
CA PRO A 269 -8.29 -10.18 21.43
C PRO A 269 -8.59 -9.48 20.10
N VAL A 270 -7.65 -8.66 19.65
CA VAL A 270 -7.79 -7.86 18.43
C VAL A 270 -8.13 -8.74 17.22
N GLU A 271 -7.43 -9.87 17.10
CA GLU A 271 -7.57 -10.87 16.04
C GLU A 271 -9.00 -11.40 15.97
N CYS A 272 -9.63 -11.58 17.13
CA CYS A 272 -11.00 -12.06 17.28
C CYS A 272 -12.04 -11.02 16.87
N ARG A 273 -11.65 -9.76 16.61
CA ARG A 273 -12.53 -8.70 16.09
C ARG A 273 -12.52 -8.61 14.56
N VAL A 274 -11.55 -9.23 13.89
CA VAL A 274 -11.48 -9.25 12.42
C VAL A 274 -12.71 -10.01 11.89
N PRO A 275 -13.49 -9.47 10.94
CA PRO A 275 -14.65 -10.17 10.37
C PRO A 275 -14.28 -11.54 9.78
N ILE A 276 -15.17 -12.52 9.90
CA ILE A 276 -14.91 -13.91 9.47
C ILE A 276 -14.56 -13.98 7.97
N PHE A 277 -15.28 -13.24 7.11
CA PHE A 277 -14.94 -13.20 5.68
C PHE A 277 -13.52 -12.66 5.44
N ALA A 278 -13.06 -11.68 6.22
CA ALA A 278 -11.70 -11.16 6.08
C ALA A 278 -10.68 -12.21 6.52
N ARG A 279 -10.91 -12.92 7.64
CA ARG A 279 -10.05 -14.05 8.04
C ARG A 279 -10.00 -15.13 6.96
N GLY A 280 -11.15 -15.47 6.38
CA GLY A 280 -11.25 -16.44 5.29
C GLY A 280 -10.49 -16.02 4.03
N ARG A 281 -10.45 -14.72 3.73
CA ARG A 281 -9.65 -14.15 2.63
C ARG A 281 -8.15 -14.19 2.92
N GLU A 282 -7.74 -13.75 4.10
CA GLU A 282 -6.33 -13.67 4.49
C GLU A 282 -5.70 -15.05 4.70
N ALA A 283 -6.46 -16.02 5.21
CA ALA A 283 -5.97 -17.38 5.46
C ALA A 283 -5.32 -18.00 4.22
N ASP A 284 -4.19 -18.66 4.41
CA ASP A 284 -3.51 -19.45 3.42
C ASP A 284 -4.21 -20.76 3.13
N GLN A 285 -4.57 -21.45 4.21
CA GLN A 285 -5.28 -22.72 4.17
C GLN A 285 -6.46 -22.66 5.14
N ILE A 286 -7.53 -23.37 4.79
CA ILE A 286 -8.69 -23.54 5.65
C ILE A 286 -9.04 -25.02 5.67
N PHE A 287 -8.98 -25.61 6.86
CA PHE A 287 -9.27 -27.02 7.10
C PHE A 287 -10.59 -27.17 7.84
N SER A 288 -11.41 -28.13 7.45
CA SER A 288 -12.56 -28.60 8.23
C SER A 288 -12.12 -29.86 8.96
N VAL A 289 -12.25 -29.88 10.28
CA VAL A 289 -11.70 -30.93 11.15
C VAL A 289 -12.69 -31.38 12.20
N THR A 290 -12.56 -32.61 12.66
CA THR A 290 -13.24 -33.14 13.85
C THR A 290 -12.23 -33.22 15.01
N SER A 291 -12.52 -32.60 16.16
CA SER A 291 -11.66 -32.74 17.33
C SER A 291 -11.73 -34.16 17.89
N LEU A 292 -10.57 -34.82 18.11
CA LEU A 292 -10.53 -36.17 18.66
C LEU A 292 -10.22 -36.15 20.16
N ARG A 293 -9.22 -35.37 20.56
CA ARG A 293 -8.71 -35.30 21.93
C ARG A 293 -8.22 -33.88 22.21
N GLU A 294 -8.43 -33.44 23.44
CA GLU A 294 -7.91 -32.18 23.98
C GLU A 294 -6.99 -32.49 25.17
N SER A 295 -5.94 -31.69 25.33
CA SER A 295 -5.08 -31.66 26.50
C SER A 295 -4.60 -30.23 26.72
N GLN A 296 -4.35 -29.87 27.97
CA GLN A 296 -3.74 -28.60 28.32
C GLN A 296 -2.40 -28.86 28.98
N GLU A 297 -1.35 -28.19 28.51
CA GLU A 297 -0.04 -28.23 29.14
C GLU A 297 0.24 -26.85 29.74
N GLN A 298 0.29 -26.80 31.06
CA GLN A 298 0.63 -25.57 31.77
C GLN A 298 2.15 -25.45 31.88
N ARG A 299 2.71 -24.42 31.25
CA ARG A 299 4.08 -23.95 31.42
C ARG A 299 4.09 -22.76 32.39
N LEU A 300 5.28 -22.41 32.89
CA LEU A 300 5.45 -21.40 33.96
C LEU A 300 4.69 -20.08 33.75
N ILE A 301 4.47 -19.68 32.50
CA ILE A 301 3.79 -18.43 32.12
C ILE A 301 2.81 -18.59 30.95
N GLU A 302 2.59 -19.82 30.48
CA GLU A 302 1.83 -20.10 29.25
C GLU A 302 0.95 -21.33 29.45
N VAL A 303 -0.26 -21.30 28.89
CA VAL A 303 -1.09 -22.49 28.75
C VAL A 303 -1.12 -22.82 27.26
N ASP A 304 -0.50 -23.95 26.91
CA ASP A 304 -0.61 -24.53 25.58
C ASP A 304 -1.88 -25.39 25.58
N GLU A 305 -2.90 -24.95 24.85
CA GLU A 305 -4.06 -25.79 24.58
C GLU A 305 -3.69 -26.66 23.36
N LYS A 306 -3.60 -27.97 23.57
CA LYS A 306 -3.20 -28.95 22.55
C LYS A 306 -4.39 -29.81 22.19
N ALA A 307 -4.60 -30.04 20.91
CA ALA A 307 -5.62 -30.96 20.45
C ALA A 307 -5.10 -31.83 19.31
N THR A 308 -5.54 -33.07 19.28
CA THR A 308 -5.42 -33.91 18.08
C THR A 308 -6.74 -33.84 17.35
N VAL A 309 -6.72 -33.39 16.11
CA VAL A 309 -7.90 -33.29 15.24
C VAL A 309 -7.77 -34.24 14.07
N ARG A 310 -8.89 -34.69 13.51
CA ARG A 310 -8.93 -35.42 12.24
C ARG A 310 -9.33 -34.48 11.12
N LEU A 311 -8.56 -34.46 10.04
CA LEU A 311 -8.91 -33.67 8.86
C LEU A 311 -10.10 -34.29 8.14
N ASP A 312 -11.20 -33.53 7.99
CA ASP A 312 -12.37 -33.98 7.24
C ASP A 312 -12.29 -33.52 5.78
N SER A 313 -11.99 -32.23 5.56
CA SER A 313 -11.84 -31.67 4.20
C SER A 313 -11.02 -30.38 4.17
N VAL A 314 -10.60 -29.99 2.97
CA VAL A 314 -9.83 -28.76 2.71
C VAL A 314 -10.74 -27.78 1.99
N LEU A 315 -11.02 -26.64 2.61
CA LEU A 315 -11.89 -25.60 2.04
C LEU A 315 -11.11 -24.59 1.21
N LYS A 316 -9.84 -24.37 1.53
CA LYS A 316 -8.97 -23.40 0.84
C LYS A 316 -7.52 -23.86 0.90
N GLY A 317 -6.78 -23.58 -0.17
CA GLY A 317 -5.36 -23.91 -0.28
C GLY A 317 -5.13 -25.35 -0.71
N SER A 318 -3.87 -25.72 -0.92
CA SER A 318 -3.46 -27.12 -1.04
C SER A 318 -3.13 -27.63 0.36
N ALA A 319 -3.77 -28.72 0.80
CA ALA A 319 -3.32 -29.40 2.00
C ALA A 319 -2.21 -30.39 1.64
N GLU A 320 -1.16 -30.41 2.46
CA GLU A 320 -0.20 -31.52 2.48
C GLU A 320 -0.74 -32.71 3.30
N TYR A 321 -1.80 -32.49 4.07
CA TYR A 321 -2.53 -33.49 4.83
C TYR A 321 -3.62 -34.14 4.00
N ASN A 322 -3.84 -35.45 4.18
CA ASN A 322 -4.91 -36.18 3.52
C ASN A 322 -6.19 -36.21 4.38
N PRO A 323 -7.40 -36.20 3.78
CA PRO A 323 -8.63 -36.46 4.54
C PRO A 323 -8.53 -37.76 5.34
N GLY A 324 -8.88 -37.71 6.62
CA GLY A 324 -8.75 -38.78 7.60
C GLY A 324 -7.45 -38.77 8.40
N GLU A 325 -6.44 -38.00 7.99
CA GLU A 325 -5.18 -37.83 8.73
C GLU A 325 -5.42 -37.12 10.06
N SER A 326 -4.66 -37.52 11.09
CA SER A 326 -4.68 -36.85 12.40
C SER A 326 -3.60 -35.76 12.42
N ILE A 327 -3.97 -34.58 12.89
CA ILE A 327 -3.12 -33.40 12.97
C ILE A 327 -3.08 -32.95 14.41
N ASP A 328 -1.88 -32.75 14.96
CA ASP A 328 -1.72 -32.10 16.25
C ASP A 328 -1.75 -30.58 16.06
N VAL A 329 -2.67 -29.94 16.76
CA VAL A 329 -2.89 -28.50 16.77
C VAL A 329 -2.48 -27.97 18.14
N ILE A 330 -1.65 -26.93 18.13
CA ILE A 330 -1.32 -26.19 19.34
C ILE A 330 -1.87 -24.79 19.18
N THR A 331 -2.68 -24.36 20.14
CA THR A 331 -3.02 -22.96 20.29
C THR A 331 -2.26 -22.38 21.46
N SER A 332 -1.27 -21.55 21.13
CA SER A 332 -0.52 -20.79 22.11
C SER A 332 -1.26 -19.51 22.48
N THR A 333 -1.17 -19.14 23.76
CA THR A 333 -1.70 -17.87 24.27
C THR A 333 -0.63 -16.77 24.26
N PHE A 334 0.62 -17.12 23.96
CA PHE A 334 1.75 -16.21 24.09
C PHE A 334 1.87 -15.24 22.91
N ARG A 335 1.82 -13.93 23.22
CA ARG A 335 2.35 -12.88 22.34
C ARG A 335 3.79 -12.58 22.69
N TYR A 336 4.63 -12.56 21.65
CA TYR A 336 6.08 -12.35 21.67
C TYR A 336 6.56 -10.97 22.18
N TYR A 337 5.70 -10.10 22.71
CA TYR A 337 6.08 -8.73 23.10
C TYR A 337 5.39 -8.27 24.40
N GLY A 338 5.70 -8.92 25.52
CA GLY A 338 5.93 -8.30 26.83
C GLY A 338 4.93 -7.35 27.49
N GLN A 339 3.68 -7.15 27.02
CA GLN A 339 2.82 -6.11 27.59
C GLN A 339 1.36 -6.41 27.91
N PHE A 340 0.83 -7.62 27.70
CA PHE A 340 -0.52 -7.92 28.21
C PHE A 340 -0.60 -9.34 28.77
N GLU A 341 -0.77 -9.45 30.09
CA GLU A 341 -1.30 -10.65 30.75
C GLU A 341 -2.75 -10.84 30.28
N TYR A 342 -2.92 -11.40 29.10
CA TYR A 342 -4.22 -11.93 28.71
C TYR A 342 -4.43 -13.21 29.51
N THR A 343 -5.33 -13.19 30.50
CA THR A 343 -5.73 -14.40 31.19
C THR A 343 -6.82 -15.08 30.35
N PRO A 344 -6.56 -16.26 29.75
CA PRO A 344 -7.49 -16.96 28.85
C PRO A 344 -8.79 -17.45 29.52
N LEU A 345 -8.98 -17.17 30.82
CA LEU A 345 -10.02 -17.72 31.70
C LEU A 345 -11.48 -17.41 31.31
N LYS A 346 -11.75 -16.67 30.23
CA LYS A 346 -13.13 -16.28 29.83
C LYS A 346 -13.52 -16.62 28.39
N ILE A 347 -12.67 -17.28 27.62
CA ILE A 347 -13.07 -17.85 26.33
C ILE A 347 -13.19 -19.37 26.53
N GLU A 348 -14.27 -19.99 26.04
CA GLU A 348 -14.48 -21.45 26.08
C GLU A 348 -13.46 -22.16 25.18
N THR A 349 -12.94 -23.30 25.62
CA THR A 349 -11.85 -24.02 24.94
C THR A 349 -12.19 -24.30 23.48
N PRO A 350 -11.26 -24.04 22.55
CA PRO A 350 -11.61 -23.92 21.14
C PRO A 350 -11.87 -25.25 20.42
N LEU A 351 -11.61 -26.42 21.03
CA LEU A 351 -11.61 -27.72 20.34
C LEU A 351 -12.24 -28.87 21.17
N THR A 352 -13.50 -28.71 21.57
CA THR A 352 -14.21 -29.76 22.32
C THR A 352 -14.24 -31.10 21.55
N PRO A 353 -13.83 -32.23 22.16
CA PRO A 353 -13.80 -33.53 21.49
C PRO A 353 -15.15 -33.93 20.89
N GLY A 354 -15.14 -34.40 19.64
CA GLY A 354 -16.32 -34.83 18.89
C GLY A 354 -17.00 -33.71 18.09
N GLU A 355 -16.66 -32.45 18.29
CA GLU A 355 -17.20 -31.33 17.54
C GLU A 355 -16.40 -31.02 16.26
N HIS A 356 -17.04 -30.29 15.34
CA HIS A 356 -16.47 -29.89 14.05
C HIS A 356 -16.01 -28.43 14.08
N PHE A 357 -14.79 -28.20 13.59
CA PHE A 357 -14.14 -26.89 13.58
C PHE A 357 -13.53 -26.56 12.23
N LEU A 358 -13.32 -25.27 12.01
CA LEU A 358 -12.61 -24.70 10.89
C LEU A 358 -11.30 -24.09 11.39
N LEU A 359 -10.18 -24.61 10.88
CA LEU A 359 -8.83 -24.14 11.22
C LEU A 359 -8.31 -23.25 10.10
N LEU A 360 -7.95 -22.01 10.42
CA LEU A 360 -7.44 -21.02 9.47
C LEU A 360 -5.92 -20.85 9.65
N SER A 361 -5.11 -21.42 8.76
CA SER A 361 -3.67 -21.17 8.78
C SER A 361 -3.33 -19.91 8.00
N MET A 362 -2.53 -19.01 8.57
CA MET A 362 -2.08 -17.75 7.94
C MET A 362 -0.76 -17.89 7.19
N HIS A 363 0.03 -18.93 7.50
CA HIS A 363 1.32 -19.17 6.86
C HIS A 363 1.24 -20.40 5.98
N GLY A 364 1.64 -20.26 4.73
CA GLY A 364 1.88 -21.38 3.81
C GLY A 364 3.12 -22.21 4.17
N GLU A 365 3.38 -22.44 5.45
CA GLU A 365 4.42 -23.37 5.89
C GLU A 365 4.09 -24.76 5.35
N LYS A 366 5.12 -25.44 4.84
CA LYS A 366 5.00 -26.82 4.40
C LYS A 366 4.88 -27.71 5.63
N LYS A 367 3.70 -28.27 5.84
CA LYS A 367 3.30 -29.20 6.91
C LYS A 367 3.94 -28.90 8.27
N PRO A 368 3.57 -27.79 8.94
CA PRO A 368 4.02 -27.57 10.31
C PRO A 368 3.48 -28.70 11.21
N GLU A 369 4.38 -29.44 11.84
CA GLU A 369 4.06 -30.47 12.83
C GLU A 369 4.72 -30.06 14.16
N PRO A 370 3.97 -29.53 15.14
CA PRO A 370 2.51 -29.34 15.17
C PRO A 370 2.03 -28.07 14.44
N LEU A 371 0.74 -28.04 14.08
CA LEU A 371 0.08 -26.86 13.50
C LEU A 371 -0.18 -25.82 14.59
N ASN A 372 0.59 -24.74 14.60
CA ASN A 372 0.45 -23.66 15.57
C ASN A 372 -0.56 -22.62 15.08
N LEU A 373 -1.64 -22.40 15.83
CA LEU A 373 -2.70 -21.45 15.49
C LEU A 373 -2.98 -20.50 16.64
N GLU A 374 -3.38 -19.28 16.30
CA GLU A 374 -4.00 -18.39 17.28
C GLU A 374 -5.45 -18.83 17.51
N ARG A 375 -5.96 -18.67 18.74
CA ARG A 375 -7.32 -19.07 19.11
C ARG A 375 -8.41 -18.46 18.21
N CYS A 376 -8.21 -17.23 17.75
CA CYS A 376 -9.14 -16.54 16.85
C CYS A 376 -9.19 -17.12 15.42
N LEU A 377 -8.30 -18.06 15.11
CA LEU A 377 -8.23 -18.78 13.84
C LEU A 377 -8.87 -20.18 13.92
N ILE A 378 -9.45 -20.52 15.07
CA ILE A 378 -10.29 -21.71 15.25
C ILE A 378 -11.73 -21.26 15.37
N LEU A 379 -12.58 -21.71 14.45
CA LEU A 379 -13.98 -21.33 14.37
C LEU A 379 -14.86 -22.58 14.44
N PRO A 380 -16.04 -22.55 15.09
CA PRO A 380 -16.98 -23.65 14.99
C PRO A 380 -17.46 -23.79 13.54
N ASP A 381 -17.64 -25.03 13.07
CA ASP A 381 -18.08 -25.30 11.70
C ASP A 381 -19.61 -25.22 11.57
N THR A 382 -20.14 -24.00 11.67
CA THR A 382 -21.57 -23.73 11.44
C THR A 382 -21.83 -23.29 9.99
N PRO A 383 -23.05 -23.48 9.45
CA PRO A 383 -23.39 -23.02 8.10
C PRO A 383 -23.15 -21.53 7.88
N GLU A 384 -23.42 -20.69 8.88
CA GLU A 384 -23.25 -19.23 8.81
C GLU A 384 -21.77 -18.84 8.70
N ILE A 385 -20.91 -19.44 9.55
CA ILE A 385 -19.47 -19.20 9.54
C ILE A 385 -18.88 -19.68 8.21
N ARG A 386 -19.31 -20.85 7.74
CA ARG A 386 -18.89 -21.41 6.46
C ARG A 386 -19.27 -20.49 5.28
N ALA A 387 -20.46 -19.90 5.29
CA ALA A 387 -20.89 -18.94 4.26
C ALA A 387 -20.04 -17.65 4.29
N GLU A 388 -19.72 -17.11 5.47
CA GLU A 388 -18.79 -15.97 5.61
C GLU A 388 -17.38 -16.30 5.10
N LEU A 389 -16.85 -17.47 5.46
CA LEU A 389 -15.53 -17.91 4.96
C LEU A 389 -15.53 -18.10 3.45
N GLN A 390 -16.56 -18.72 2.87
CA GLN A 390 -16.69 -18.88 1.42
C GLN A 390 -16.74 -17.53 0.71
N ARG A 391 -17.45 -16.54 1.28
CA ARG A 391 -17.41 -15.17 0.78
C ARG A 391 -15.99 -14.61 0.78
N GLY A 392 -15.25 -14.80 1.88
CA GLY A 392 -13.84 -14.40 1.99
C GLY A 392 -12.91 -15.10 0.99
N ILE A 393 -13.07 -16.41 0.83
CA ILE A 393 -12.32 -17.25 -0.12
C ILE A 393 -12.54 -16.73 -1.55
N ALA A 394 -13.78 -16.41 -1.91
CA ALA A 394 -14.12 -15.87 -3.23
C ALA A 394 -13.47 -14.49 -3.51
N GLN A 395 -13.11 -13.73 -2.47
CA GLN A 395 -12.39 -12.46 -2.63
C GLN A 395 -10.89 -12.65 -2.92
N ASN A 396 -10.32 -13.81 -2.61
CA ASN A 396 -8.91 -14.10 -2.80
C ASN A 396 -8.61 -14.48 -4.27
N ASP A 397 -8.59 -13.49 -5.15
CA ASP A 397 -8.20 -13.68 -6.55
C ASP A 397 -6.68 -13.72 -6.67
N ARG A 398 -6.09 -14.90 -6.81
CA ARG A 398 -4.67 -14.98 -7.21
C ARG A 398 -4.55 -14.59 -8.67
N LEU A 399 -3.61 -13.70 -8.99
CA LEU A 399 -3.21 -13.51 -10.38
C LEU A 399 -2.70 -14.87 -10.90
N ARG A 400 -3.16 -15.29 -12.08
CA ARG A 400 -2.73 -16.53 -12.73
C ARG A 400 -1.25 -16.44 -13.10
N TYR A 401 -0.82 -15.25 -13.47
CA TYR A 401 0.58 -14.95 -13.73
C TYR A 401 1.14 -14.23 -12.50
N PRO A 402 2.24 -14.73 -11.89
CA PRO A 402 2.90 -13.98 -10.84
C PRO A 402 3.27 -12.61 -11.41
N ASP A 403 2.92 -11.56 -10.69
CA ASP A 403 3.37 -10.22 -11.00
C ASP A 403 4.73 -10.05 -10.32
N PRO A 404 5.86 -10.24 -11.03
CA PRO A 404 7.19 -10.13 -10.43
C PRO A 404 7.46 -8.73 -9.87
N ASN A 405 6.64 -7.75 -10.27
CA ASN A 405 6.73 -6.37 -9.85
C ASN A 405 5.63 -5.98 -8.85
N ALA A 406 4.93 -6.95 -8.25
CA ALA A 406 3.96 -6.67 -7.19
C ALA A 406 4.64 -6.02 -5.96
N GLY A 407 5.91 -6.37 -5.69
CA GLY A 407 6.72 -5.68 -4.68
C GLY A 407 7.27 -4.32 -5.14
N ASN A 408 7.41 -4.12 -6.46
CA ASN A 408 8.02 -2.93 -7.07
C ASN A 408 7.04 -1.74 -7.22
N PHE A 409 5.94 -1.72 -6.47
CA PHE A 409 5.08 -0.53 -6.35
C PHE A 409 5.72 0.58 -5.49
N ILE A 410 6.94 0.36 -4.97
CA ILE A 410 7.77 1.41 -4.38
C ILE A 410 8.90 1.75 -5.37
N PRO A 411 9.05 3.01 -5.77
CA PRO A 411 10.26 3.44 -6.48
C PRO A 411 11.45 3.33 -5.51
N TYR A 412 12.40 2.44 -5.82
CA TYR A 412 13.72 2.42 -5.18
C TYR A 412 14.59 3.57 -5.66
#